data_AF-A0A5C6EUF5-F1
#
_entry.id   AF-A0A5C6EUF5-F1
#
_cell.length_a   1.000
_cell.length_b   1.000
_cell.length_c   1.000
_cell.angle_alpha   90.00
_cell.angle_beta   90.00
_cell.angle_gamma   90.00
#
_symmetry.space_group_name_H-M   'P 1'
#
loop_
_entity.id
_entity.type
_entity.pdbx_description
1 polymer ?
#
loop_
_entity_poly.entity_id
_entity_poly.type
_entity_poly.pdbx_seq_one_letter_code
_entity_poly.pdbx_strand_id
1 'polypeptide(L)'
;MKRSPKHQIRRGTTAVEFAIVAPLLFLFFFAAMEFVRVAMIRHTADNAVYEGCRAGIVPGATAGEVRDETLRVMNSLGVNNVGLTVTPATIDRTTDEVTVRLEIPLDSNSFVPNKFVAGRSIIRELTLRREGSR
;
A
#
# COMPACT_ATOMS: atom_id res chain seq x y z
N MET A 1 -47.90 -7.25 53.81
CA MET A 1 -46.47 -6.91 53.67
C MET A 1 -46.05 -7.14 52.21
N LYS A 2 -45.98 -6.09 51.37
CA LYS A 2 -45.66 -6.21 49.93
C LYS A 2 -44.12 -6.15 49.74
N ARG A 3 -43.52 -7.24 49.24
CA ARG A 3 -42.09 -7.26 48.89
C ARG A 3 -41.91 -6.57 47.52
N SER A 4 -41.14 -5.49 47.50
CA SER A 4 -40.74 -4.80 46.27
C SER A 4 -39.71 -5.65 45.51
N PRO A 5 -39.85 -5.88 44.20
CA PRO A 5 -38.90 -6.68 43.44
C PRO A 5 -37.58 -5.91 43.30
N LYS A 6 -36.48 -6.50 43.79
CA LYS A 6 -35.12 -6.00 43.52
C LYS A 6 -34.86 -6.15 42.03
N HIS A 7 -34.85 -5.04 41.30
CA HIS A 7 -34.39 -4.99 39.93
C HIS A 7 -32.87 -5.28 39.95
N GLN A 8 -32.48 -6.54 39.74
CA GLN A 8 -31.08 -6.92 39.61
C GLN A 8 -30.55 -6.31 38.32
N ILE A 9 -29.82 -5.21 38.44
CA ILE A 9 -29.18 -4.57 37.29
C ILE A 9 -28.12 -5.53 36.76
N ARG A 10 -28.32 -6.05 35.54
CA ARG A 10 -27.50 -7.09 34.89
C ARG A 10 -26.10 -6.63 34.46
N ARG A 11 -25.47 -5.70 35.18
CA ARG A 11 -24.20 -5.05 34.80
C ARG A 11 -23.06 -6.05 34.60
N GLY A 12 -23.04 -7.14 35.38
CA GLY A 12 -22.04 -8.21 35.24
C GLY A 12 -22.18 -8.99 33.94
N THR A 13 -23.41 -9.32 33.53
CA THR A 13 -23.68 -10.03 32.26
C THR A 13 -23.29 -9.16 31.07
N THR A 14 -23.66 -7.88 31.07
CA THR A 14 -23.29 -6.94 30.01
C THR A 14 -21.78 -6.74 29.89
N ALA A 15 -21.05 -6.75 31.02
CA ALA A 15 -19.59 -6.67 31.00
C ALA A 15 -18.94 -7.89 30.33
N VAL A 16 -19.48 -9.10 30.55
CA VAL A 16 -19.00 -10.33 29.91
C VAL A 16 -19.33 -10.35 28.42
N GLU A 17 -20.55 -9.95 28.03
CA GLU A 17 -20.94 -9.82 26.63
C GLU A 17 -20.02 -8.87 25.88
N PHE A 18 -19.72 -7.70 26.46
CA PHE A 18 -18.78 -6.75 25.88
C PHE A 18 -17.36 -7.32 25.79
N ALA A 19 -16.89 -8.02 26.82
CA ALA A 19 -15.55 -8.62 26.84
C ALA A 19 -15.35 -9.67 25.73
N ILE A 20 -16.42 -10.31 25.25
CA ILE A 20 -16.36 -11.28 24.15
C ILE A 20 -16.52 -10.59 22.78
N VAL A 21 -17.44 -9.63 22.67
CA VAL A 21 -17.74 -8.97 21.39
C VAL A 21 -16.68 -7.95 21.00
N ALA A 22 -16.16 -7.18 21.96
CA ALA A 22 -15.21 -6.11 21.66
C ALA A 22 -13.92 -6.62 20.99
N PRO A 23 -13.26 -7.70 21.45
CA PRO A 23 -12.07 -8.24 20.76
C PRO A 23 -12.36 -8.68 19.32
N LEU A 24 -13.52 -9.28 19.05
CA LEU A 24 -13.91 -9.68 17.69
C LEU A 24 -14.14 -8.47 16.81
N LEU A 25 -14.82 -7.44 17.33
CA LEU A 25 -15.04 -6.19 16.62
C LEU A 25 -13.72 -5.51 16.26
N PHE A 26 -12.78 -5.42 17.22
CA PHE A 26 -11.47 -4.84 16.95
C PHE A 26 -10.63 -5.68 15.99
N LEU A 27 -10.73 -7.00 16.05
CA LEU A 27 -10.08 -7.89 15.08
C LEU A 27 -10.52 -7.55 13.65
N PHE A 28 -11.83 -7.46 13.39
CA PHE A 28 -12.34 -7.11 12.07
C PHE A 28 -12.00 -5.67 11.68
N PHE A 29 -12.05 -4.74 12.62
CA PHE A 29 -11.68 -3.34 12.38
C PHE A 29 -10.22 -3.21 11.94
N PHE A 30 -9.29 -3.84 12.66
CA PHE A 30 -7.87 -3.84 12.33
C PHE A 30 -7.58 -4.58 11.02
N ALA A 31 -8.23 -5.72 10.79
CA ALA A 31 -8.11 -6.43 9.52
C ALA A 31 -8.58 -5.55 8.35
N ALA A 32 -9.74 -4.90 8.47
CA ALA A 32 -10.27 -4.01 7.45
C ALA A 32 -9.33 -2.82 7.16
N MET A 33 -8.80 -2.17 8.21
CA MET A 33 -7.82 -1.10 8.02
C MET A 33 -6.56 -1.57 7.28
N GLU A 34 -6.07 -2.77 7.61
CA GLU A 34 -4.90 -3.35 6.97
C GLU A 34 -5.16 -3.65 5.48
N PHE A 35 -6.32 -4.22 5.14
CA PHE A 35 -6.69 -4.45 3.73
C PHE A 35 -6.82 -3.13 2.95
N VAL A 36 -7.39 -2.08 3.56
CA VAL A 36 -7.46 -0.75 2.94
C VAL A 36 -6.05 -0.19 2.71
N ARG A 37 -5.13 -0.34 3.68
CA ARG A 37 -3.74 0.09 3.53
C ARG A 37 -3.04 -0.63 2.37
N VAL A 38 -3.17 -1.96 2.29
CA VAL A 38 -2.62 -2.77 1.20
C VAL A 38 -3.17 -2.34 -0.16
N ALA A 39 -4.49 -2.10 -0.25
CA ALA A 39 -5.12 -1.63 -1.48
C ALA A 39 -4.59 -0.25 -1.90
N MET A 40 -4.44 0.69 -0.96
CA MET A 40 -3.86 2.01 -1.24
C MET A 40 -2.42 1.91 -1.76
N ILE A 41 -1.58 1.07 -1.13
CA ILE A 41 -0.20 0.84 -1.61
C ILE A 41 -0.22 0.30 -3.04
N ARG A 42 -1.08 -0.69 -3.29
CA ARG A 42 -1.22 -1.33 -4.60
C ARG A 42 -1.60 -0.32 -5.70
N HIS A 43 -2.60 0.53 -5.45
CA HIS A 43 -3.06 1.54 -6.41
C HIS A 43 -2.04 2.67 -6.61
N THR A 44 -1.38 3.10 -5.53
CA THR A 44 -0.35 4.13 -5.61
C THR A 44 0.86 3.62 -6.40
N ALA A 45 1.25 2.35 -6.19
CA ALA A 45 2.32 1.71 -6.95
C ALA A 45 2.00 1.64 -8.45
N ASP A 46 0.77 1.32 -8.82
CA ASP A 46 0.32 1.37 -10.22
C ASP A 46 0.49 2.75 -10.84
N ASN A 47 0.04 3.77 -10.13
CA ASN A 47 0.15 5.14 -10.60
C ASN A 47 1.63 5.58 -10.67
N ALA A 48 2.45 5.16 -9.72
CA ALA A 48 3.86 5.52 -9.65
C ALA A 48 4.70 4.90 -10.78
N VAL A 49 4.47 3.62 -11.11
CA VAL A 49 5.14 3.00 -12.27
C VAL A 49 4.68 3.66 -13.57
N TYR A 50 3.40 4.04 -13.65
CA TYR A 50 2.86 4.74 -14.82
C TYR A 50 3.50 6.11 -15.02
N GLU A 51 3.47 7.00 -14.02
CA GLU A 51 4.07 8.33 -14.14
C GLU A 51 5.59 8.27 -14.33
N GLY A 52 6.27 7.32 -13.68
CA GLY A 52 7.69 7.06 -13.90
C GLY A 52 8.01 6.70 -15.34
N CYS A 53 7.34 5.69 -15.90
CA CYS A 53 7.53 5.32 -17.29
C CYS A 53 7.17 6.48 -18.24
N ARG A 54 6.10 7.22 -17.95
CA ARG A 54 5.66 8.38 -18.75
C ARG A 54 6.71 9.48 -18.77
N ALA A 55 7.39 9.73 -17.66
CA ALA A 55 8.52 10.65 -17.62
C ALA A 55 9.71 10.14 -18.46
N GLY A 56 9.97 8.82 -18.44
CA GLY A 56 11.11 8.21 -19.13
C GLY A 56 11.00 8.10 -20.65
N ILE A 57 9.78 8.05 -21.19
CA ILE A 57 9.57 7.93 -22.64
C ILE A 57 9.72 9.25 -23.40
N VAL A 58 9.87 10.38 -22.68
CA VAL A 58 10.06 11.71 -23.28
C VAL A 58 11.49 11.85 -23.83
N PRO A 59 11.68 12.42 -25.03
CA PRO A 59 13.02 12.63 -25.58
C PRO A 59 13.91 13.48 -24.67
N GLY A 60 15.06 12.93 -24.29
CA GLY A 60 16.03 13.59 -23.42
C GLY A 60 15.85 13.29 -21.93
N ALA A 61 14.83 12.51 -21.56
CA ALA A 61 14.63 12.07 -20.20
C ALA A 61 15.77 11.18 -19.69
N THR A 62 16.00 11.20 -18.38
CA THR A 62 17.03 10.41 -17.72
C THR A 62 16.42 9.37 -16.78
N ALA A 63 17.18 8.32 -16.47
CA ALA A 63 16.78 7.34 -15.46
C ALA A 63 16.73 7.96 -14.04
N GLY A 64 17.34 9.13 -13.82
CA GLY A 64 17.20 9.88 -12.57
C GLY A 64 15.81 10.51 -12.45
N GLU A 65 15.36 11.20 -13.49
CA GLU A 65 14.03 11.81 -13.55
C GLU A 65 12.91 10.78 -13.41
N VAL A 66 13.06 9.61 -14.03
CA VAL A 66 12.13 8.47 -13.85
C VAL A 66 12.05 8.07 -12.39
N ARG A 67 13.20 7.95 -11.71
CA ARG A 67 13.24 7.56 -10.30
C ARG A 67 12.60 8.61 -9.42
N ASP A 68 12.94 9.88 -9.64
CA ASP A 68 12.41 11.00 -8.86
C ASP A 68 10.89 11.09 -8.99
N GLU A 69 10.35 10.93 -10.21
CA GLU A 69 8.92 10.99 -10.45
C GLU A 69 8.18 9.78 -9.85
N THR A 70 8.71 8.57 -10.00
CA THR A 70 8.14 7.38 -9.35
C THR A 70 8.12 7.53 -7.83
N LEU A 71 9.23 7.98 -7.23
CA LEU A 71 9.33 8.18 -5.79
C LEU A 71 8.45 9.33 -5.31
N ARG A 72 8.29 10.40 -6.09
CA ARG A 72 7.36 11.50 -5.78
C ARG A 72 5.94 10.99 -5.58
N VAL A 73 5.47 10.12 -6.47
CA VAL A 73 4.13 9.51 -6.34
C VAL A 73 4.07 8.57 -5.14
N MET A 74 5.07 7.70 -4.95
CA MET A 74 5.08 6.76 -3.81
C MET A 74 5.16 7.46 -2.45
N ASN A 75 5.90 8.57 -2.35
CA ASN A 75 6.07 9.34 -1.12
C ASN A 75 4.76 9.98 -0.63
N SER A 76 3.76 10.15 -1.50
CA SER A 76 2.43 10.62 -1.10
C SER A 76 1.74 9.73 -0.06
N LEU A 77 2.10 8.43 -0.02
CA LEU A 77 1.51 7.44 0.87
C LEU A 77 2.35 7.15 2.13
N GLY A 78 3.57 7.72 2.20
CA GLY A 78 4.52 7.51 3.31
C GLY A 78 4.89 6.03 3.48
N VAL A 79 5.31 5.37 2.40
CA VAL A 79 5.77 3.98 2.44
C VAL A 79 7.28 3.88 2.67
N ASN A 80 7.72 2.85 3.37
CA ASN A 80 9.12 2.57 3.69
C ASN A 80 9.67 1.43 2.82
N ASN A 81 10.99 1.41 2.62
CA ASN A 81 11.73 0.32 1.94
C ASN A 81 11.21 -0.01 0.53
N VAL A 82 10.91 1.01 -0.27
CA VAL A 82 10.49 0.82 -1.66
C VAL A 82 11.70 0.42 -2.51
N GLY A 83 11.70 -0.81 -3.02
CA GLY A 83 12.62 -1.26 -4.06
C GLY A 83 12.18 -0.70 -5.41
N LEU A 84 13.05 0.04 -6.07
CA LEU A 84 12.79 0.66 -7.37
C LEU A 84 13.87 0.26 -8.38
N THR A 85 13.43 -0.34 -9.49
CA THR A 85 14.28 -0.68 -10.62
C THR A 85 13.75 0.03 -11.87
N VAL A 86 14.66 0.70 -12.58
CA VAL A 86 14.40 1.31 -13.90
C VAL A 86 15.24 0.59 -14.93
N THR A 87 14.61 0.11 -15.99
CA THR A 87 15.24 -0.61 -17.09
C THR A 87 14.91 0.09 -18.41
N PRO A 88 15.90 0.42 -19.26
CA PRO A 88 17.34 0.27 -19.04
C PRO A 88 17.87 1.23 -17.95
N ALA A 89 19.02 0.89 -17.36
CA ALA A 89 19.63 1.69 -16.28
C ALA A 89 20.06 3.10 -16.74
N THR A 90 20.36 3.24 -18.03
CA THR A 90 20.65 4.49 -18.71
C THR A 90 19.62 4.69 -19.81
N ILE A 91 18.97 5.86 -19.83
CA ILE A 91 18.04 6.25 -20.88
C ILE A 91 18.75 7.22 -21.79
N ASP A 92 18.77 6.92 -23.08
CA ASP A 92 19.41 7.72 -24.12
C ASP A 92 18.51 7.84 -25.36
N ARG A 93 19.05 8.35 -26.48
CA ARG A 93 18.31 8.51 -27.74
C ARG A 93 17.92 7.20 -28.41
N THR A 94 18.59 6.10 -28.10
CA THR A 94 18.37 4.77 -28.68
C THR A 94 17.45 3.90 -27.83
N THR A 95 17.09 4.37 -26.64
CA THR A 95 16.14 3.69 -25.77
C THR A 95 14.73 3.70 -26.38
N ASP A 96 14.25 2.52 -26.77
CA ASP A 96 12.93 2.31 -27.36
C ASP A 96 11.83 2.10 -26.31
N GLU A 97 12.16 1.48 -25.18
CA GLU A 97 11.22 1.13 -24.13
C GLU A 97 11.81 1.44 -22.76
N VAL A 98 10.94 1.85 -21.84
CA VAL A 98 11.27 2.12 -20.45
C VAL A 98 10.35 1.28 -19.57
N THR A 99 10.96 0.47 -18.71
CA THR A 99 10.30 -0.34 -17.70
C THR A 99 10.61 0.20 -16.31
N VAL A 100 9.57 0.40 -15.51
CA VAL A 100 9.69 0.74 -14.10
C VAL A 100 9.06 -0.38 -13.29
N ARG A 101 9.84 -0.93 -12.36
CA ARG A 101 9.42 -1.96 -11.42
C ARG A 101 9.57 -1.45 -9.99
N LEU A 102 8.48 -1.61 -9.23
CA LEU A 102 8.42 -1.34 -7.80
C LEU A 102 8.22 -2.64 -7.03
N GLU A 103 8.88 -2.71 -5.87
CA GLU A 103 8.73 -3.78 -4.88
C GLU A 103 8.59 -3.15 -3.50
N ILE A 104 7.42 -3.32 -2.88
CA ILE A 104 7.09 -2.72 -1.59
C ILE A 104 6.82 -3.83 -0.57
N PRO A 105 7.74 -4.08 0.38
CA PRO A 105 7.52 -5.07 1.44
C PRO A 105 6.40 -4.59 2.37
N LEU A 106 5.42 -5.45 2.63
CA LEU A 106 4.28 -5.12 3.48
C LEU A 106 4.68 -5.09 4.96
N ASP A 107 5.73 -5.80 5.34
CA ASP A 107 6.17 -5.90 6.74
C ASP A 107 6.63 -4.56 7.32
N SER A 108 7.27 -3.71 6.53
CA SER A 108 7.67 -2.36 6.95
C SER A 108 6.59 -1.29 6.77
N ASN A 109 5.40 -1.69 6.29
CA ASN A 109 4.32 -0.80 5.87
C ASN A 109 2.94 -1.16 6.47
N SER A 110 2.92 -2.13 7.38
CA SER A 110 1.74 -2.59 8.11
C SER A 110 1.45 -1.72 9.33
N PHE A 111 0.16 -1.53 9.66
CA PHE A 111 -0.26 -0.74 10.83
C PHE A 111 -0.62 -1.59 12.05
N VAL A 112 -0.77 -2.90 11.86
CA VAL A 112 -1.14 -3.84 12.91
C VAL A 112 -0.08 -4.93 13.00
N PRO A 113 0.08 -5.62 14.15
CA PRO A 113 1.01 -6.73 14.26
C PRO A 113 0.78 -7.73 13.12
N ASN A 114 1.82 -7.89 12.30
CA ASN A 114 1.74 -8.28 10.90
C ASN A 114 1.42 -9.77 10.66
N LYS A 115 0.37 -10.32 11.27
CA LYS A 115 0.00 -11.73 11.04
C LYS A 115 -0.74 -11.96 9.72
N PHE A 116 -1.31 -10.92 9.12
CA PHE A 116 -2.16 -11.05 7.92
C PHE A 116 -1.38 -10.95 6.61
N VAL A 117 -0.29 -10.17 6.58
CA VAL A 117 0.48 -9.89 5.36
C VAL A 117 1.99 -10.14 5.51
N ALA A 118 2.40 -10.81 6.60
CA ALA A 118 3.80 -11.16 6.88
C ALA A 118 4.51 -11.82 5.70
N GLY A 119 5.74 -11.36 5.45
CA GLY A 119 6.65 -11.90 4.44
C GLY A 119 6.19 -11.65 3.00
N ARG A 120 5.22 -10.76 2.77
CA ARG A 120 4.72 -10.45 1.43
C ARG A 120 5.21 -9.09 0.96
N SER A 121 5.40 -8.98 -0.35
CA SER A 121 5.69 -7.72 -1.04
C SER A 121 4.66 -7.47 -2.13
N ILE A 122 4.30 -6.21 -2.34
CA ILE A 122 3.59 -5.77 -3.54
C ILE A 122 4.63 -5.48 -4.61
N ILE A 123 4.56 -6.21 -5.72
CA ILE A 123 5.39 -5.97 -6.89
C ILE A 123 4.50 -5.43 -7.99
N ARG A 124 4.82 -4.25 -8.55
CA ARG A 124 4.16 -3.70 -9.75
C ARG A 124 5.21 -3.29 -10.76
N GLU A 125 4.88 -3.48 -12.03
CA GLU A 125 5.77 -3.25 -13.14
C GLU A 125 4.97 -2.76 -14.33
N LEU A 126 5.53 -1.81 -15.07
CA LEU A 126 4.97 -1.31 -16.30
C LEU A 126 6.10 -1.03 -17.28
N THR A 127 5.88 -1.34 -18.56
CA THR A 127 6.75 -0.96 -19.66
C THR A 127 5.97 -0.04 -20.60
N LEU A 128 6.55 1.09 -20.97
CA LEU A 128 6.04 1.97 -22.02
C LEU A 128 7.08 2.14 -23.11
N ARG A 129 6.59 2.30 -24.34
CA ARG A 129 7.42 2.58 -25.51
C ARG A 129 7.61 4.10 -25.68
N ARG A 130 8.79 4.49 -26.16
CA ARG A 130 9.18 5.88 -26.42
C ARG A 130 8.21 6.58 -27.37
N GLU A 131 7.83 7.81 -27.03
CA GLU A 131 7.07 8.67 -27.94
C GLU A 131 7.98 9.13 -29.10
N GLY A 132 7.53 8.93 -30.35
CA GLY A 132 8.25 9.39 -31.54
C GLY A 132 9.31 8.43 -32.11
N SER A 133 9.28 7.14 -31.77
CA SER A 133 10.10 6.09 -32.42
C SER A 133 9.63 5.89 -33.88
N ARG A 134 10.14 6.71 -34.81
CA ARG A 134 10.24 6.47 -36.27
C ARG A 134 11.39 7.25 -36.87
#